data_AF-A0A924XVT9-F1
#
_entry.id   AF-A0A924XVT9-F1
#
_cell.length_a   1.000
_cell.length_b   1.000
_cell.length_c   1.000
_cell.angle_alpha   90.00
_cell.angle_beta   90.00
_cell.angle_gamma   90.00
#
_symmetry.space_group_name_H-M   'P 1'
#
loop_
_entity.id
_entity.type
_entity.pdbx_description
1 polymer ?
#
loop_
_entity_poly.entity_id
_entity_poly.type
_entity_poly.pdbx_seq_one_letter_code
_entity_poly.pdbx_strand_id
1 'polypeptide(L)'
;MPDLPEANSAKSRQKFIMGMARKQNMTLRHVARSVAAVQDHRVLVGTPEYLADEIQEWLEMDAADGFSVICNYYPKPFEDFSNLVIPELHQRGIFRTAYEGMTLQENLGLRMPENRYTAARSASVQAAD
;
A
#
# COMPACT_ATOMS: atom_id res chain seq x y z
N MET A 1 21.06 2.97 -23.69
CA MET A 1 19.65 3.42 -23.71
C MET A 1 19.49 4.49 -24.78
N PRO A 2 18.52 4.37 -25.70
CA PRO A 2 18.27 5.41 -26.70
C PRO A 2 17.67 6.66 -26.03
N ASP A 3 17.93 7.83 -26.61
CA ASP A 3 17.24 9.05 -26.20
C ASP A 3 15.82 9.04 -26.74
N LEU A 4 14.86 9.21 -25.84
CA LEU A 4 13.43 9.26 -26.15
C LEU A 4 12.95 10.70 -26.09
N PRO A 5 12.04 11.12 -26.99
CA PRO A 5 11.39 12.43 -26.86
C PRO A 5 10.63 12.50 -25.53
N GLU A 6 10.43 13.72 -25.03
CA GLU A 6 9.67 13.92 -23.80
C GLU A 6 8.23 13.38 -23.97
N ALA A 7 7.74 12.64 -22.96
CA ALA A 7 6.41 12.07 -22.99
C ALA A 7 5.33 13.14 -22.80
N ASN A 8 4.22 12.99 -23.54
CA ASN A 8 3.06 13.87 -23.44
C ASN A 8 2.29 13.75 -22.11
N SER A 9 2.51 12.66 -21.38
CA SER A 9 2.02 12.42 -20.02
C SER A 9 3.05 11.60 -19.22
N ALA A 10 2.92 11.54 -17.89
CA ALA A 10 3.84 10.79 -17.02
C ALA A 10 5.34 11.18 -17.15
N LYS A 11 5.62 12.47 -17.39
CA LYS A 11 6.98 13.03 -17.53
C LYS A 11 7.93 12.65 -16.37
N SER A 12 7.46 12.74 -15.13
CA SER A 12 8.24 12.36 -13.94
C SER A 12 8.65 10.89 -13.97
N ARG A 13 7.74 10.01 -14.41
CA ARG A 13 7.98 8.57 -14.52
C ARG A 13 8.98 8.25 -15.61
N GLN A 14 8.86 8.88 -16.79
CA GLN A 14 9.84 8.74 -17.87
C GLN A 14 11.24 9.16 -17.38
N LYS A 15 11.35 10.31 -16.69
CA LYS A 15 12.63 10.80 -16.16
C LYS A 15 13.23 9.82 -15.15
N PHE A 16 12.42 9.26 -14.24
CA PHE A 16 12.86 8.27 -13.26
C PHE A 16 13.37 6.99 -13.93
N ILE A 17 12.59 6.39 -14.84
CA ILE A 17 12.97 5.16 -15.56
C ILE A 17 14.25 5.37 -16.38
N MET A 18 14.34 6.48 -17.13
CA MET A 18 15.52 6.78 -17.94
C MET A 18 16.76 7.06 -17.07
N GLY A 19 16.58 7.73 -15.93
CA GLY A 19 17.65 7.96 -14.95
C GLY A 19 18.18 6.66 -14.35
N MET A 20 17.28 5.77 -13.92
CA MET A 20 17.63 4.43 -13.41
C MET A 20 18.34 3.60 -14.49
N ALA A 21 17.79 3.55 -15.69
CA ALA A 21 18.33 2.75 -16.80
C ALA A 21 19.73 3.21 -17.21
N ARG A 22 19.98 4.52 -17.23
CA ARG A 22 21.32 5.08 -17.51
C ARG A 22 22.28 4.80 -16.36
N LYS A 23 21.87 5.03 -15.10
CA LYS A 23 22.72 4.79 -13.92
C LYS A 23 23.16 3.32 -13.80
N GLN A 24 22.28 2.39 -14.18
CA GLN A 24 22.54 0.95 -14.09
C GLN A 24 22.96 0.30 -15.42
N ASN A 25 23.29 1.09 -16.45
CA ASN A 25 23.69 0.60 -17.78
C ASN A 25 22.73 -0.46 -18.38
N MET A 26 21.42 -0.26 -18.19
CA MET A 26 20.40 -1.21 -18.63
C MET A 26 20.21 -1.21 -20.15
N THR A 27 19.91 -2.40 -20.69
CA THR A 27 19.38 -2.54 -22.05
C THR A 27 17.88 -2.23 -22.07
N LEU A 28 17.31 -1.95 -23.24
CA LEU A 28 15.86 -1.75 -23.38
C LEU A 28 15.06 -2.97 -22.85
N ARG A 29 15.58 -4.18 -23.07
CA ARG A 29 14.98 -5.42 -22.53
C ARG A 29 14.97 -5.44 -21.01
N HIS A 30 16.06 -5.00 -20.36
CA HIS A 30 16.12 -4.93 -18.90
C HIS A 30 15.10 -3.93 -18.36
N VAL A 31 15.01 -2.75 -18.97
CA VAL A 31 14.02 -1.73 -18.59
C VAL A 31 12.60 -2.27 -18.76
N ALA A 32 12.28 -2.87 -19.90
CA ALA A 32 10.95 -3.43 -20.15
C ALA A 32 10.56 -4.49 -19.08
N ARG A 33 11.49 -5.38 -18.72
CA ARG A 33 11.25 -6.39 -17.67
C ARG A 33 11.10 -5.75 -16.29
N SER A 34 11.94 -4.78 -15.95
CA SER A 34 11.89 -4.10 -14.64
C SER A 34 10.58 -3.34 -14.46
N VAL A 35 10.16 -2.57 -15.48
CA VAL A 35 8.93 -1.76 -15.41
C VAL A 35 7.68 -2.65 -15.46
N ALA A 36 7.73 -3.77 -16.17
CA ALA A 36 6.62 -4.74 -16.17
C ALA A 36 6.48 -5.45 -14.81
N ALA A 37 7.59 -5.69 -14.12
CA ALA A 37 7.57 -6.30 -12.79
C ALA A 37 7.17 -5.30 -11.70
N VAL A 38 7.52 -4.01 -11.85
CA VAL A 38 7.44 -3.03 -10.76
C VAL A 38 6.92 -1.69 -11.26
N GLN A 39 5.73 -1.30 -10.79
CA GLN A 39 5.20 0.06 -10.97
C GLN A 39 5.66 0.98 -9.84
N ASP A 40 6.97 1.18 -9.70
CA ASP A 40 7.57 2.13 -8.73
C ASP A 40 7.33 1.79 -7.23
N HIS A 41 6.87 0.57 -6.91
CA HIS A 41 6.67 0.07 -5.55
C HIS A 41 7.85 -0.76 -5.05
N ARG A 42 8.00 -0.88 -3.72
CA ARG A 42 8.99 -1.80 -3.12
C ARG A 42 8.59 -3.24 -3.45
N VAL A 43 9.53 -4.02 -3.97
CA VAL A 43 9.33 -5.45 -4.22
C VAL A 43 10.03 -6.24 -3.13
N LEU A 44 9.26 -7.09 -2.47
CA LEU A 44 9.77 -8.05 -1.50
C LEU A 44 9.68 -9.45 -2.11
N VAL A 45 10.80 -10.18 -2.07
CA VAL A 45 10.88 -11.58 -2.49
C VAL A 45 11.63 -12.34 -1.41
N GLY A 46 10.99 -13.32 -0.79
CA GLY A 46 11.59 -14.10 0.28
C GLY A 46 10.58 -15.02 0.94
N THR A 47 10.93 -15.50 2.15
CA THR A 47 10.06 -16.36 2.95
C THR A 47 8.97 -15.55 3.66
N PRO A 48 7.90 -16.19 4.16
CA PRO A 48 6.86 -15.49 4.92
C PRO A 48 7.40 -14.75 6.13
N GLU A 49 8.40 -15.32 6.82
CA GLU A 49 9.05 -14.71 7.99
C GLU A 49 9.81 -13.45 7.60
N TYR A 50 10.56 -13.48 6.49
CA TYR A 50 11.25 -12.29 5.97
C TYR A 50 10.27 -11.18 5.59
N LEU A 51 9.15 -11.51 4.96
CA LEU A 51 8.10 -10.52 4.66
C LEU A 51 7.48 -9.94 5.95
N ALA A 52 7.26 -10.77 6.96
CA ALA A 52 6.75 -10.32 8.26
C ALA A 52 7.77 -9.46 9.02
N ASP A 53 9.06 -9.75 8.93
CA ASP A 53 10.15 -8.92 9.48
C ASP A 53 10.12 -7.52 8.88
N GLU A 54 10.01 -7.42 7.55
CA GLU A 54 9.95 -6.15 6.83
C GLU A 54 8.72 -5.31 7.19
N ILE A 55 7.56 -5.95 7.36
CA ILE A 55 6.33 -5.29 7.81
C ILE A 55 6.50 -4.79 9.25
N GLN A 56 7.06 -5.62 10.13
CA GLN A 56 7.28 -5.28 11.53
C GLN A 56 8.25 -4.11 11.68
N GLU A 57 9.38 -4.12 10.98
CA GLU A 57 10.37 -3.05 11.00
C GLU A 57 9.73 -1.70 10.64
N TRP A 58 8.91 -1.66 9.59
CA TRP A 58 8.24 -0.43 9.17
C TRP A 58 7.20 0.07 10.16
N LEU A 59 6.48 -0.84 10.83
CA LEU A 59 5.53 -0.48 11.89
C LEU A 59 6.28 0.07 13.12
N GLU A 60 7.36 -0.60 13.55
CA GLU A 60 8.16 -0.18 14.72
C GLU A 60 8.90 1.14 14.51
N MET A 61 9.21 1.46 13.25
CA MET A 61 9.84 2.73 12.86
C MET A 61 8.85 3.87 12.61
N ASP A 62 7.55 3.67 12.85
CA ASP A 62 6.48 4.61 12.49
C ASP A 62 6.54 5.04 11.01
N ALA A 63 6.99 4.15 10.13
CA ALA A 63 7.14 4.43 8.69
C ALA A 63 5.83 4.24 7.92
N ALA A 64 4.90 3.45 8.46
CA ALA A 64 3.57 3.22 7.89
C ALA A 64 2.57 2.73 8.96
N ASP A 65 1.30 3.11 8.84
CA ASP A 65 0.18 2.56 9.64
C ASP A 65 -0.43 1.27 9.03
N GLY A 66 -0.06 0.96 7.78
CA GLY A 66 -0.59 -0.16 7.02
C GLY A 66 -0.05 -0.19 5.59
N PHE A 67 -0.33 -1.29 4.89
CA PHE A 67 0.28 -1.57 3.59
C PHE A 67 -0.76 -1.89 2.52
N SER A 68 -0.48 -1.44 1.30
CA SER A 68 -1.19 -1.90 0.10
C SER A 68 -0.42 -3.07 -0.50
N VAL A 69 -1.00 -4.26 -0.47
CA VAL A 69 -0.39 -5.47 -1.04
C VAL A 69 -0.75 -5.56 -2.52
N ILE A 70 0.23 -5.31 -3.38
CA ILE A 70 0.09 -5.34 -4.83
C ILE A 70 0.82 -6.57 -5.37
N CYS A 71 0.08 -7.45 -6.04
CA CYS A 71 0.63 -8.66 -6.62
C CYS A 71 0.91 -8.47 -8.12
N ASN A 72 1.95 -9.13 -8.62
CA ASN A 72 2.31 -9.11 -10.05
C ASN A 72 1.30 -9.86 -10.93
N TYR A 73 0.57 -10.82 -10.36
CA TYR A 73 -0.58 -11.49 -10.98
C TYR A 73 -1.53 -12.01 -9.89
N TYR A 74 -2.72 -12.46 -10.28
CA TYR A 74 -3.75 -12.95 -9.38
C TYR A 74 -4.29 -14.31 -9.85
N PRO A 75 -4.84 -15.13 -8.93
CA PRO A 75 -5.01 -14.89 -7.49
C PRO A 75 -3.84 -15.38 -6.62
N LYS A 76 -3.00 -16.29 -7.14
CA LYS A 76 -2.07 -17.11 -6.35
C LYS A 76 -1.16 -16.33 -5.37
N PRO A 77 -0.47 -15.23 -5.76
CA PRO A 77 0.40 -14.53 -4.82
C PRO A 77 -0.35 -13.88 -3.67
N PHE A 78 -1.59 -13.46 -3.90
CA PHE A 78 -2.45 -12.92 -2.84
C PHE A 78 -2.91 -14.02 -1.88
N GLU A 79 -3.26 -15.19 -2.41
CA GLU A 79 -3.57 -16.37 -1.58
C GLU A 79 -2.35 -16.80 -0.75
N ASP A 80 -1.15 -16.81 -1.33
CA ASP A 80 0.08 -17.12 -0.60
C ASP A 80 0.36 -16.11 0.51
N PHE A 81 0.22 -14.82 0.23
CA PHE A 81 0.34 -13.79 1.25
C PHE A 81 -0.66 -14.00 2.39
N SER A 82 -1.93 -14.24 2.05
CA SER A 82 -2.99 -14.48 3.02
C SER A 82 -2.78 -15.75 3.85
N ASN A 83 -2.28 -16.82 3.24
CA ASN A 83 -2.15 -18.13 3.88
C ASN A 83 -0.82 -18.31 4.61
N LEU A 84 0.22 -17.58 4.23
CA LEU A 84 1.57 -17.76 4.76
C LEU A 84 2.05 -16.55 5.58
N VAL A 85 1.80 -15.31 5.14
CA VAL A 85 2.33 -14.12 5.81
C VAL A 85 1.40 -13.64 6.93
N ILE A 86 0.08 -13.60 6.69
CA ILE A 86 -0.88 -13.16 7.72
C ILE A 86 -0.76 -13.98 9.04
N PRO A 87 -0.61 -15.32 9.01
CA PRO A 87 -0.36 -16.09 10.24
C PRO A 87 0.89 -15.66 11.01
N GLU A 88 1.99 -15.32 10.32
CA GLU A 88 3.20 -14.79 10.97
C GLU A 88 2.94 -13.45 11.66
N LEU A 89 2.17 -12.57 11.02
CA LEU A 89 1.79 -11.29 11.61
C LEU A 89 0.89 -11.47 12.84
N HIS A 90 -0.01 -12.47 12.84
CA HIS A 90 -0.78 -12.83 14.03
C HIS A 90 0.13 -13.36 15.16
N GLN A 91 1.07 -14.24 14.85
CA GLN A 91 2.00 -14.81 15.84
C GLN A 91 2.82 -13.72 16.54
N ARG A 92 3.17 -12.66 15.80
CA ARG A 92 3.90 -11.48 16.29
C ARG A 92 3.01 -10.47 17.01
N GLY A 93 1.68 -10.61 16.95
CA GLY A 93 0.74 -9.68 17.56
C GLY A 93 0.63 -8.31 16.85
N ILE A 94 1.09 -8.21 15.60
CA ILE A 94 1.11 -6.97 14.81
C ILE A 94 -0.01 -6.90 13.76
N PHE A 95 -0.91 -7.88 13.76
CA PHE A 95 -2.11 -7.87 12.93
C PHE A 95 -3.31 -8.43 13.70
N ARG A 96 -4.49 -7.86 13.43
CA ARG A 96 -5.75 -8.25 14.08
C ARG A 96 -6.07 -9.73 13.79
N THR A 97 -6.62 -10.45 14.75
CA THR A 97 -7.08 -11.85 14.57
C THR A 97 -8.56 -11.95 14.16
N ALA A 98 -9.33 -10.88 14.37
CA ALA A 98 -10.73 -10.76 13.98
C ALA A 98 -11.06 -9.30 13.64
N TYR A 99 -12.17 -9.08 12.94
CA TYR A 99 -12.72 -7.74 12.76
C TYR A 99 -13.48 -7.33 14.02
N GLU A 100 -13.21 -6.13 14.52
CA GLU A 100 -13.84 -5.57 15.73
C GLU A 100 -15.08 -4.73 15.39
N GLY A 101 -15.10 -4.15 14.19
CA GLY A 101 -16.19 -3.31 13.69
C GLY A 101 -16.97 -3.94 12.55
N MET A 102 -18.18 -3.41 12.31
CA MET A 102 -19.04 -3.78 11.20
C MET A 102 -18.79 -2.92 9.95
N THR A 103 -18.13 -1.78 10.11
CA THR A 103 -17.81 -0.83 9.05
C THR A 103 -16.31 -0.76 8.78
N LEU A 104 -15.94 -0.28 7.59
CA LEU A 104 -14.53 0.00 7.27
C LEU A 104 -13.93 1.03 8.23
N GLN A 105 -14.69 2.05 8.62
CA GLN A 105 -14.22 3.11 9.50
C GLN A 105 -13.87 2.57 10.89
N GLU A 106 -14.76 1.77 11.49
CA GLU A 106 -14.49 1.13 12.78
C GLU A 106 -13.26 0.22 12.71
N ASN A 107 -13.15 -0.57 11.64
CA ASN A 107 -12.00 -1.46 11.41
C ASN A 107 -10.67 -0.72 11.13
N LEU A 108 -10.71 0.59 10.89
CA LEU A 108 -9.54 1.48 10.76
C LEU A 108 -9.34 2.38 11.99
N GLY A 109 -10.16 2.23 13.04
CA GLY A 109 -10.10 3.10 14.23
C GLY A 109 -10.56 4.53 13.98
N LEU A 110 -11.35 4.77 12.92
CA LEU A 110 -11.80 6.10 12.54
C LEU A 110 -13.15 6.43 13.17
N ARG A 111 -13.28 7.65 13.71
CA ARG A 111 -14.56 8.17 14.22
C ARG A 111 -15.54 8.42 13.08
N MET A 112 -16.77 7.92 13.23
CA MET A 112 -17.86 8.27 12.31
C MET A 112 -18.21 9.78 12.46
N PRO A 113 -18.05 10.60 11.42
CA PRO A 113 -18.42 12.00 11.49
C PRO A 113 -19.95 12.14 11.50
N GLU A 114 -20.48 12.96 12.40
CA GLU A 114 -21.89 13.29 12.40
C GLU A 114 -22.25 14.09 11.13
N ASN A 115 -23.41 13.82 10.55
CA ASN A 115 -23.92 14.61 9.44
C ASN A 115 -24.13 16.07 9.88
N ARG A 116 -23.52 17.02 9.18
CA ARG A 116 -23.56 18.46 9.50
C ARG A 116 -24.98 19.04 9.62
N TYR A 117 -25.94 18.50 8.86
CA TYR A 117 -27.33 18.97 8.90
C TYR A 117 -28.10 18.40 10.10
N THR A 118 -27.77 17.17 10.51
CA THR A 118 -28.30 16.56 11.73
C THR A 118 -27.83 17.34 12.96
N ALA A 119 -26.53 17.62 13.04
CA ALA A 119 -25.94 18.40 14.14
C ALA A 119 -26.58 19.79 14.26
N ALA A 120 -26.74 20.51 13.13
CA ALA A 120 -27.37 21.82 13.10
C ALA A 120 -28.84 21.80 13.58
N ARG A 121 -29.60 20.76 13.19
CA ARG A 121 -30.98 20.58 13.63
C ARG A 121 -31.07 20.32 15.13
N SER A 122 -30.20 19.47 15.68
CA SER A 122 -30.14 19.17 17.12
C SER A 122 -29.81 20.43 17.94
N ALA A 123 -28.86 21.25 17.47
CA ALA A 123 -28.50 22.52 18.11
C ALA A 123 -29.65 23.55 18.09
N SER A 124 -30.38 23.65 16.97
CA SER A 124 -31.54 24.55 16.90
C SER A 124 -32.71 24.14 17.81
N VAL A 125 -32.86 22.83 18.06
CA VAL A 125 -33.88 22.31 18.99
C VAL A 125 -33.47 22.60 20.43
N GLN A 126 -32.20 22.38 20.80
CA GLN A 126 -31.69 22.70 22.14
C GLN A 126 -31.68 24.19 22.48
N ALA A 127 -31.55 25.08 21.50
CA ALA A 127 -31.59 26.53 21.73
C ALA A 127 -33.03 27.08 21.92
N ALA A 128 -34.05 26.27 21.66
CA ALA A 128 -35.46 26.65 21.79
C ALA A 128 -36.09 26.22 23.12
N ASP A 129 -35.39 25.39 23.91
CA ASP A 129 -35.74 24.96 25.27
C ASP A 129 -34.99 25.81 26.33
#